data_AF-A0A357K6C6-F1
#
_entry.id   AF-A0A357K6C6-F1
#
_cell.length_a   1.000
_cell.length_b   1.000
_cell.length_c   1.000
_cell.angle_alpha   90.00
_cell.angle_beta   90.00
_cell.angle_gamma   90.00
#
_symmetry.space_group_name_H-M   'P 1'
#
loop_
_entity.id
_entity.type
_entity.pdbx_description
1 polymer ?
#
loop_
_entity_poly.entity_id
_entity_poly.type
_entity_poly.pdbx_seq_one_letter_code
_entity_poly.pdbx_strand_id
1 'polypeptide(L)' 'MASCGASSQESMTYPESRTVDVVDTLWGTAVADPYRWLENDRDPEVIAWVSAQANTARTYLD' A
#
# COMPACT_ATOMS: atom_id res chain seq x y z
N MET A 1 11.32 39.77 7.73
CA MET A 1 10.02 39.41 7.13
C MET A 1 10.27 38.33 6.08
N ALA A 2 9.41 37.30 6.06
CA ALA A 2 9.32 36.20 5.09
C ALA A 2 10.49 35.18 5.11
N SER A 3 10.30 33.87 4.93
CA SER A 3 9.18 33.14 4.33
C SER A 3 9.15 31.72 4.92
N CYS A 4 8.05 31.31 5.57
CA CYS A 4 7.77 29.88 5.71
C CYS A 4 7.24 29.41 4.36
N GLY A 5 8.06 28.69 3.60
CA GLY A 5 7.59 27.99 2.41
C GLY A 5 6.64 26.88 2.85
N ALA A 6 5.35 27.02 2.53
CA ALA A 6 4.42 25.90 2.59
C ALA A 6 4.87 24.91 1.51
N SER A 7 5.39 23.76 1.93
CA SER A 7 5.58 22.61 1.04
C SER A 7 4.24 22.34 0.36
N SER A 8 4.19 22.42 -0.97
CA SER A 8 3.03 22.00 -1.74
C SER A 8 2.68 20.58 -1.32
N GLN A 9 1.54 20.41 -0.66
CA GLN A 9 0.98 19.10 -0.38
C GLN A 9 0.48 18.56 -1.71
N GLU A 10 1.38 18.07 -2.56
CA GLU A 10 1.00 17.31 -3.74
C GLU A 10 0.19 16.11 -3.25
N SER A 11 -1.04 15.99 -3.76
CA SER A 11 -1.90 14.85 -3.47
C SER A 11 -1.26 13.61 -4.05
N MET A 12 -0.65 12.78 -3.20
CA MET A 12 -0.09 11.49 -3.61
C MET A 12 -1.23 10.54 -3.98
N THR A 13 -1.25 10.11 -5.23
CA THR A 13 -2.16 9.06 -5.68
C THR A 13 -1.56 7.71 -5.34
N TYR A 14 -2.15 7.03 -4.36
CA TYR A 14 -1.76 5.68 -3.99
C TYR A 14 -2.42 4.65 -4.91
N PRO A 15 -1.74 3.55 -5.26
CA PRO A 15 -2.35 2.47 -6.00
C PRO A 15 -3.38 1.74 -5.13
N GLU A 16 -4.51 1.40 -5.76
CA GLU A 16 -5.58 0.62 -5.15
C GLU A 16 -5.06 -0.75 -4.70
N SER A 17 -5.47 -1.17 -3.50
CA SER A 17 -5.09 -2.45 -2.90
C SER A 17 -6.35 -3.25 -2.60
N ARG A 18 -6.60 -4.33 -3.35
CA ARG A 18 -7.79 -5.15 -3.12
C ARG A 18 -7.76 -5.78 -1.74
N THR A 19 -8.94 -5.93 -1.15
CA THR A 19 -9.15 -6.65 0.10
C THR A 19 -9.82 -7.99 -0.19
N VAL A 20 -9.53 -9.00 0.64
CA VAL A 20 -10.22 -10.30 0.63
C VAL A 20 -10.76 -10.64 2.01
N ASP A 21 -11.83 -11.42 2.07
CA ASP A 21 -12.44 -11.82 3.34
C ASP A 21 -11.75 -13.07 3.92
N VAL A 22 -10.46 -12.93 4.27
CA VAL A 22 -9.70 -13.96 4.99
C VAL A 22 -9.67 -13.62 6.47
N VAL A 23 -10.09 -14.55 7.32
CA VAL A 23 -10.11 -14.40 8.78
C VAL A 23 -9.58 -15.68 9.42
N ASP A 24 -8.54 -15.54 10.23
CA ASP A 24 -7.99 -16.62 11.04
C ASP A 24 -8.50 -16.54 12.48
N THR A 25 -8.59 -17.68 13.17
CA THR A 25 -8.92 -17.72 14.60
C THR A 25 -7.68 -18.12 15.41
N LEU A 26 -7.12 -17.16 16.16
CA LEU A 26 -5.94 -17.36 16.99
C LEU A 26 -6.36 -17.35 18.47
N TRP A 27 -6.23 -18.49 19.14
CA TRP A 27 -6.62 -18.67 20.55
C TRP A 27 -8.05 -18.20 20.88
N GLY A 28 -8.99 -18.49 19.96
CA GLY A 28 -10.39 -18.10 20.09
C GLY A 28 -10.71 -16.64 19.69
N THR A 29 -9.71 -15.87 19.23
CA THR A 29 -9.89 -14.52 18.72
C THR A 29 -9.86 -14.51 17.20
N ALA A 30 -10.89 -13.94 16.56
CA ALA A 30 -10.91 -13.76 15.11
C ALA A 30 -10.01 -12.58 14.70
N VAL A 31 -9.12 -12.83 13.74
CA VAL A 31 -8.16 -11.86 13.20
C VAL A 31 -8.33 -11.81 11.68
N ALA A 32 -8.79 -10.68 11.17
CA ALA A 32 -8.95 -10.48 9.73
C ALA A 32 -7.60 -10.17 9.08
N ASP A 33 -7.30 -10.85 7.98
CA ASP A 33 -6.13 -10.60 7.14
C ASP A 33 -6.57 -10.27 5.70
N PRO A 34 -7.04 -9.03 5.47
CA PRO A 34 -7.58 -8.64 4.16
C PRO A 34 -6.54 -8.60 3.04
N TYR A 35 -5.25 -8.70 3.37
CA TYR A 35 -4.14 -8.59 2.41
C TYR A 35 -3.31 -9.88 2.31
N ARG A 36 -3.84 -11.02 2.77
CA ARG A 36 -3.22 -12.36 2.66
C ARG A 36 -2.65 -12.67 1.26
N TRP A 37 -3.27 -12.13 0.22
CA TRP A 37 -2.82 -12.32 -1.16
C TRP A 37 -1.43 -11.72 -1.46
N LEU A 38 -1.00 -10.70 -0.72
CA LEU A 38 0.33 -10.10 -0.85
C LEU A 38 1.46 -11.03 -0.37
N GLU A 39 1.15 -12.12 0.34
CA GLU A 39 2.15 -13.09 0.78
C GLU A 39 2.69 -13.96 -0.35
N ASN A 40 1.98 -14.05 -1.49
CA ASN A 40 2.44 -14.81 -2.66
C ASN A 40 3.36 -13.94 -3.55
N ASP A 41 4.65 -13.95 -3.26
CA ASP A 41 5.68 -13.17 -3.96
C ASP A 41 5.84 -13.49 -5.46
N ARG A 42 5.33 -14.64 -5.92
CA ARG A 42 5.35 -15.06 -7.32
C ARG A 42 4.07 -14.77 -8.08
N ASP A 43 3.04 -14.25 -7.41
CA ASP A 43 1.79 -13.89 -8.07
C ASP A 43 2.01 -12.70 -9.02
N PRO A 44 1.59 -12.79 -10.29
CA PRO A 44 1.64 -11.65 -11.21
C PRO A 44 0.93 -10.40 -10.67
N GLU A 45 -0.14 -10.56 -9.89
CA GLU A 45 -0.86 -9.45 -9.28
C GLU A 45 -0.02 -8.74 -8.20
N VAL A 46 0.69 -9.50 -7.37
CA VAL A 46 1.57 -8.96 -6.33
C VAL A 46 2.73 -8.20 -6.98
N ILE A 47 3.33 -8.76 -8.03
CA ILE A 47 4.42 -8.11 -8.77
C ILE A 47 3.94 -6.78 -9.38
N ALA A 48 2.74 -6.75 -9.96
CA ALA A 48 2.15 -5.53 -10.52
C ALA A 48 1.89 -4.49 -9.42
N TRP A 49 1.36 -4.91 -8.28
CA TRP A 49 1.10 -4.04 -7.14
C TRP A 49 2.38 -3.43 -6.55
N VAL A 50 3.43 -4.23 -6.35
CA VAL A 50 4.74 -3.76 -5.88
C VAL A 50 5.33 -2.73 -6.85
N SER A 51 5.21 -2.98 -8.15
CA SER A 51 5.69 -2.04 -9.18
C SER A 51 4.94 -0.71 -9.13
N ALA A 52 3.63 -0.73 -8.92
CA ALA A 52 2.83 0.48 -8.78
C ALA A 52 3.22 1.29 -7.53
N GLN A 53 3.43 0.62 -6.41
CA GLN A 53 3.89 1.27 -5.17
C GLN A 53 5.29 1.88 -5.33
N ALA A 54 6.22 1.14 -5.96
CA ALA A 54 7.57 1.63 -6.24
C ALA A 54 7.56 2.88 -7.13
N ASN A 55 6.65 2.95 -8.11
CA ASN A 55 6.47 4.13 -8.95
C ASN A 55 5.98 5.33 -8.14
N THR A 56 4.95 5.17 -7.29
CA THR A 56 4.46 6.26 -6.42
C THR A 56 5.57 6.79 -5.51
N ALA A 57 6.37 5.89 -4.92
CA ALA A 57 7.51 6.29 -4.09
C ALA A 57 8.59 7.03 -4.90
N ARG A 58 8.90 6.55 -6.12
CA ARG A 58 9.87 7.17 -7.02
C ARG A 58 9.44 8.58 -7.41
N THR A 59 8.17 8.79 -7.74
CA THR A 59 7.61 10.12 -8.06
C THR A 59 7.78 11.13 -6.93
N TYR A 60 7.79 10.69 -5.68
CA TYR A 60 8.00 11.59 -4.53
C TYR A 60 9.47 11.90 -4.26
N LEU A 61 10.38 10.98 -4.58
CA LEU A 61 11.80 11.07 -4.25
C LEU A 61 12.66 11.72 -5.33
N ASP A 62 12.23 11.66 -6.59
CA ASP A 62 12.90 12.29 -7.73
C ASP A 62 12.50 13.77 -7.87
#